data_AF-A0A353BTG0-F1
#
_entry.id   AF-A0A353BTG0-F1
#
_cell.length_a   1.000
_cell.length_b   1.000
_cell.length_c   1.000
_cell.angle_alpha   90.00
_cell.angle_beta   90.00
_cell.angle_gamma   90.00
#
_symmetry.space_group_name_H-M   'P 1'
#
loop_
_entity.id
_entity.type
_entity.pdbx_description
1 polymer ?
#
loop_
_entity_poly.entity_id
_entity_poly.type
_entity_poly.pdbx_seq_one_letter_code
_entity_poly.pdbx_strand_id
1 'polypeptide(L)' 'MYIYSIQSNGKKVPLLRLSGQWPENCGFKPGCKYTVNELSGCLLLMVEENKK' A
#
# COMPACT_ATOMS: atom_id res chain seq x y z
N MET A 1 21.74 11.14 4.00
CA MET A 1 20.31 10.94 3.67
C MET A 1 20.15 9.50 3.25
N TYR A 2 19.47 8.65 4.04
CA TYR A 2 19.26 7.24 3.70
C TYR A 2 18.04 7.11 2.79
N ILE A 3 18.24 6.61 1.57
CA ILE A 3 17.16 6.32 0.62
C ILE A 3 16.75 4.87 0.84
N TYR A 4 15.63 4.65 1.51
CA TYR A 4 15.06 3.31 1.67
C TYR A 4 14.49 2.83 0.33
N SER A 5 14.90 1.64 -0.12
CA SER A 5 14.34 0.98 -1.30
C SER A 5 13.63 -0.30 -0.91
N ILE A 6 12.41 -0.50 -1.40
CA ILE A 6 11.73 -1.81 -1.29
C ILE A 6 12.30 -2.73 -2.38
N GLN A 7 12.56 -3.98 -2.00
CA GLN A 7 12.98 -5.02 -2.90
C GLN A 7 11.95 -6.15 -2.92
N SER A 8 11.74 -6.75 -4.08
CA SER A 8 10.97 -7.99 -4.25
C SER A 8 11.81 -8.96 -5.07
N ASN A 9 12.03 -10.18 -4.57
CA ASN A 9 12.90 -11.19 -5.16
C ASN A 9 14.30 -10.65 -5.54
N GLY A 10 14.92 -9.88 -4.63
CA GLY A 10 16.27 -9.30 -4.82
C GLY A 10 16.35 -8.16 -5.84
N LYS A 11 15.23 -7.74 -6.45
CA LYS A 11 15.18 -6.62 -7.39
C LYS A 11 14.52 -5.42 -6.75
N LYS A 12 15.06 -4.23 -7.00
CA LYS A 12 14.45 -2.96 -6.60
C LYS A 12 13.11 -2.80 -7.33
N VAL A 13 12.04 -2.51 -6.60
CA VAL A 13 10.71 -2.25 -7.16
C VAL A 13 10.35 -0.77 -7.04
N PRO A 14 9.46 -0.25 -7.91
CA PRO A 14 8.91 1.09 -7.75
C PRO A 14 8.26 1.25 -6.38
N LEU A 15 8.53 2.38 -5.72
CA LEU A 15 7.95 2.72 -4.44
C LEU A 15 6.87 3.78 -4.64
N LEU A 16 5.64 3.45 -4.27
CA LEU A 16 4.57 4.43 -4.08
C LEU A 16 4.38 4.66 -2.58
N ARG A 17 4.50 5.89 -2.11
CA ARG A 17 4.22 6.27 -0.72
C ARG A 17 2.94 7.08 -0.67
N LEU A 18 1.95 6.59 0.07
CA LEU A 18 0.75 7.36 0.42
C LEU A 18 1.01 8.09 1.73
N SER A 19 0.74 9.39 1.79
CA SER A 19 0.89 10.21 2.99
C SER A 19 -0.25 11.21 3.15
N GLY A 20 -0.53 11.59 4.39
CA GLY A 20 -1.65 12.46 4.78
C GLY A 20 -2.55 11.78 5.81
N GLN A 21 -3.62 12.46 6.24
CA GLN A 21 -4.60 11.91 7.20
C GLN A 21 -5.66 11.01 6.52
N TRP A 22 -5.88 11.17 5.22
CA TRP A 22 -6.92 10.45 4.48
C TRP A 22 -6.76 8.91 4.45
N PRO A 23 -5.54 8.30 4.46
CA PRO A 23 -5.44 6.84 4.46
C PRO A 23 -6.04 6.23 5.73
N GLU A 24 -5.82 6.84 6.89
CA GLU A 24 -6.41 6.37 8.15
C GLU A 24 -7.94 6.47 8.11
N ASN A 25 -8.48 7.55 7.55
CA ASN A 25 -9.92 7.75 7.35
C ASN A 25 -10.52 6.71 6.37
N CYS A 26 -9.72 6.21 5.43
CA CYS A 26 -10.09 5.12 4.52
C CYS A 26 -9.84 3.72 5.10
N GLY A 27 -9.43 3.61 6.38
CA GLY A 27 -9.22 2.33 7.06
C GLY A 27 -7.84 1.71 6.86
N PHE A 28 -6.90 2.41 6.22
CA PHE A 28 -5.51 1.95 6.13
C PHE A 28 -4.81 2.11 7.48
N LYS A 29 -4.36 1.00 8.05
CA LYS A 29 -3.63 0.92 9.32
C LYS A 29 -2.33 0.13 9.17
N PRO A 30 -1.25 0.51 9.88
CA PRO A 30 -0.04 -0.29 9.91
C PRO A 30 -0.33 -1.74 10.32
N GLY A 31 0.22 -2.72 9.60
CA GLY A 31 0.05 -4.15 9.87
C GLY A 31 -1.17 -4.81 9.21
N CYS A 32 -2.11 -4.04 8.64
CA CYS A 32 -3.17 -4.61 7.80
C CYS A 32 -2.60 -5.12 6.47
N LYS A 33 -3.26 -6.14 5.91
CA LYS A 33 -3.05 -6.58 4.54
C LYS A 33 -4.01 -5.84 3.61
N TYR A 34 -3.54 -5.61 2.39
CA TYR A 34 -4.29 -4.91 1.36
C TYR A 34 -4.15 -5.66 0.06
N THR A 35 -5.24 -5.72 -0.69
CA THR A 35 -5.18 -6.10 -2.10
C THR A 35 -5.08 -4.85 -2.95
N VAL A 36 -4.27 -4.93 -4.00
CA VAL A 36 -4.07 -3.85 -4.96
C VAL A 36 -4.46 -4.38 -6.34
N ASN A 37 -5.43 -3.75 -6.95
CA ASN A 37 -5.91 -4.05 -8.30
C ASN A 37 -5.84 -2.81 -9.18
N GLU A 38 -5.91 -3.01 -10.49
CA GLU A 38 -6.12 -1.94 -11.46
C GLU A 38 -7.62 -1.86 -11.78
N LEU A 39 -8.16 -0.64 -11.87
CA LEU A 39 -9.52 -0.36 -12.29
C LEU A 39 -9.58 0.96 -13.07
N SER A 40 -9.81 0.88 -14.39
CA SER A 40 -9.99 2.04 -15.27
C SER A 40 -8.84 3.05 -15.24
N GLY A 41 -7.60 2.57 -15.23
CA GLY A 41 -6.37 3.35 -15.15
C GLY A 41 -5.98 3.77 -13.73
N CYS A 42 -6.78 3.42 -12.72
CA CYS A 42 -6.54 3.75 -11.32
C CYS A 42 -6.08 2.52 -10.52
N LEU A 43 -5.30 2.76 -9.46
CA LEU A 43 -5.04 1.74 -8.45
C LEU A 43 -6.20 1.69 -7.47
N LEU A 44 -6.88 0.55 -7.42
CA LEU A 44 -7.89 0.24 -6.41
C LEU A 44 -7.22 -0.53 -5.28
N LEU A 45 -7.16 0.10 -4.11
CA LEU A 45 -6.67 -0.53 -2.89
C LEU A 45 -7.85 -0.96 -2.02
N MET A 46 -7.90 -2.22 -1.62
CA MET A 46 -8.95 -2.74 -0.74
C MET A 46 -8.32 -3.29 0.54
N VAL A 47 -8.89 -2.90 1.68
CA VAL A 47 -8.47 -3.38 3.00
C VAL A 47 -9.00 -4.78 3.21
N GLU A 48 -8.12 -5.75 3.49
CA GLU A 48 -8.56 -7.08 3.92
C GLU A 48 -8.99 -6.97 5.39
N GLU A 49 -10.30 -6.89 5.63
CA GLU A 49 -10.82 -7.02 6.99
C GLU A 49 -10.53 -8.43 7.49
N ASN A 50 -9.67 -8.54 8.51
CA ASN A 50 -9.55 -9.78 9.26
C ASN A 50 -10.88 -10.00 9.98
N LYS A 51 -11.74 -10.85 9.44
CA LYS A 51 -12.88 -11.42 10.19
C LYS A 51 -12.29 -12.15 11.40
N LYS A 52 -12.41 -11.51 12.57
CA LYS A 52 -12.20 -12.16 13.87
C LYS A 52 -13.39 -13.00 14.23
#